data_AF-A0A7X6Y1S2-F1
#
_entry.id   AF-A0A7X6Y1S2-F1
#
_cell.length_a   1.000
_cell.length_b   1.000
_cell.length_c   1.000
_cell.angle_alpha   90.00
_cell.angle_beta   90.00
_cell.angle_gamma   90.00
#
_symmetry.space_group_name_H-M   'P 1'
#
loop_
_entity.id
_entity.type
_entity.pdbx_description
1 polymer ?
#
loop_
_entity_poly.entity_id
_entity_poly.type
_entity_poly.pdbx_seq_one_letter_code
_entity_poly.pdbx_strand_id
1 'polypeptide(L)' 'MKMRKHTLELSSMKNGQHGRVVAIIGGRRMAARLEALGVRQGVDITKKSALMAGGPVIIAV' A
#
# COMPACT_ATOMS: atom_id res chain seq x y z
N MET A 1 8.19 2.29 -25.51
CA MET A 1 8.54 1.28 -24.49
C MET A 1 7.44 1.26 -23.42
N LYS A 2 6.51 0.29 -23.44
CA LYS A 2 5.48 0.16 -22.38
C LYS A 2 6.12 -0.54 -21.17
N MET A 3 6.39 0.19 -20.08
CA MET A 3 6.78 -0.43 -18.82
C MET A 3 5.62 -1.31 -18.33
N ARG A 4 5.87 -2.60 -18.09
CA ARG A 4 4.90 -3.48 -17.44
C ARG A 4 4.68 -2.95 -16.02
N LYS A 5 3.53 -2.33 -15.78
CA LYS A 5 3.09 -1.96 -14.42
C LYS A 5 2.70 -3.24 -13.70
N HIS A 6 3.62 -3.79 -12.91
CA HIS A 6 3.32 -4.89 -12.01
C HIS A 6 2.64 -4.33 -10.76
N THR A 7 1.33 -4.56 -10.64
CA THR A 7 0.57 -4.29 -9.41
C THR A 7 0.66 -5.51 -8.50
N LEU A 8 0.89 -5.26 -7.21
CA LEU A 8 0.87 -6.29 -6.18
C LEU A 8 0.23 -5.74 -4.91
N GLU A 9 -0.25 -6.62 -4.05
CA GLU A 9 -0.83 -6.24 -2.76
C GLU A 9 0.25 -5.70 -1.82
N LEU A 10 -0.11 -4.72 -0.97
CA LEU A 10 0.80 -4.17 0.03
C LEU A 10 1.38 -5.26 0.95
N SER A 11 0.57 -6.28 1.27
CA SER A 11 0.98 -7.47 2.03
C SER A 11 2.14 -8.21 1.37
N SER A 12 2.16 -8.30 0.04
CA SER A 12 3.18 -9.00 -0.75
C SER A 12 4.45 -8.18 -1.04
N MET A 13 4.48 -6.88 -0.72
CA MET A 13 5.70 -6.08 -0.84
C MET A 13 6.81 -6.61 0.08
N LYS A 14 8.07 -6.50 -0.35
CA LYS A 14 9.23 -6.71 0.52
C LYS A 14 9.39 -5.52 1.48
N ASN A 15 9.95 -5.74 2.65
CA ASN A 15 10.33 -4.63 3.54
C ASN A 15 11.39 -3.76 2.84
N GLY A 16 11.28 -2.45 2.98
CA GLY A 16 12.05 -1.45 2.25
C GLY A 16 11.58 -1.18 0.82
N GLN A 17 10.62 -1.95 0.29
CA GLN A 17 10.12 -1.73 -1.07
C GLN A 17 9.25 -0.46 -1.12
N HIS A 18 9.49 0.34 -2.17
CA HIS A 18 8.73 1.53 -2.50
C HIS A 18 7.70 1.23 -3.60
N GLY A 19 6.54 1.89 -3.56
CA GLY A 19 5.51 1.76 -4.58
C GLY A 19 4.48 2.88 -4.52
N ARG A 20 3.71 3.03 -5.58
CA ARG A 20 2.59 3.98 -5.65
C ARG A 20 1.26 3.26 -5.42
N VAL A 21 0.41 3.81 -4.59
CA VAL A 21 -0.96 3.31 -4.39
C VAL A 21 -1.75 3.51 -5.69
N VAL A 22 -2.08 2.41 -6.37
CA VAL A 22 -2.84 2.45 -7.63
C VAL A 22 -4.32 2.15 -7.46
N ALA A 23 -4.71 1.48 -6.37
CA ALA A 23 -6.09 1.16 -6.04
C ALA A 23 -6.22 0.85 -4.54
N ILE A 24 -7.41 1.07 -3.98
CA ILE A 24 -7.80 0.64 -2.63
C ILE A 24 -9.03 -0.24 -2.77
N ILE A 25 -8.92 -1.52 -2.38
CA ILE A 25 -10.01 -2.50 -2.41
C ILE A 25 -10.49 -2.71 -0.97
N GLY A 26 -11.77 -2.47 -0.70
CA GLY A 26 -12.32 -2.49 0.67
C GLY A 26 -13.54 -1.58 0.90
N GLY A 27 -14.04 -0.94 -0.16
CA GLY A 27 -15.23 -0.08 -0.11
C GLY A 27 -14.96 1.32 0.47
N ARG A 28 -16.00 2.17 0.42
CA ARG A 28 -15.90 3.60 0.75
C ARG A 28 -15.42 3.88 2.17
N ARG A 29 -15.88 3.09 3.15
CA ARG A 29 -15.53 3.29 4.57
C ARG A 29 -14.05 3.05 4.84
N MET A 30 -13.48 2.00 4.23
CA MET A 30 -12.06 1.69 4.37
C MET A 30 -11.20 2.76 3.68
N ALA A 31 -11.57 3.12 2.44
CA ALA A 31 -10.87 4.15 1.68
C ALA A 31 -10.83 5.50 2.43
N ALA A 32 -11.96 5.93 3.01
CA ALA A 32 -12.02 7.18 3.79
C ALA A 32 -11.13 7.15 5.05
N ARG A 33 -11.03 5.99 5.73
CA ARG A 33 -10.14 5.84 6.88
C ARG A 33 -8.67 5.92 6.48
N LEU A 34 -8.30 5.28 5.38
CA LEU A 34 -6.94 5.33 4.84
C LEU A 34 -6.58 6.74 4.37
N GLU A 35 -7.51 7.43 3.70
CA GLU A 35 -7.31 8.79 3.22
C GLU A 35 -7.09 9.78 4.38
N ALA A 36 -7.83 9.64 5.49
CA ALA A 36 -7.60 10.42 6.70
C ALA A 36 -6.21 10.21 7.33
N LEU A 37 -5.54 9.09 7.01
CA LEU A 37 -4.17 8.77 7.42
C LEU A 37 -3.13 9.12 6.33
N GLY A 38 -3.55 9.78 5.24
CA GLY A 38 -2.68 10.16 4.11
C GLY A 38 -2.56 9.10 3.01
N VAL A 39 -3.18 7.93 3.16
CA VAL A 39 -3.10 6.83 2.19
C VAL A 39 -4.27 6.91 1.21
N ARG A 40 -4.00 7.37 -0.01
CA ARG A 40 -4.98 7.44 -1.11
C ARG A 40 -4.33 7.08 -2.45
N GLN A 41 -5.16 6.87 -3.47
CA GLN A 41 -4.66 6.61 -4.82
C GLN A 41 -3.73 7.75 -5.28
N GLY A 42 -2.60 7.38 -5.89
CA GLY A 42 -1.58 8.31 -6.38
C GLY A 42 -0.49 8.66 -5.38
N VAL A 43 -0.62 8.27 -4.10
CA VAL A 43 0.39 8.49 -3.07
C VAL A 43 1.48 7.42 -3.13
N ASP A 44 2.71 7.84 -2.93
CA ASP A 44 3.87 6.97 -2.84
C ASP A 44 4.03 6.46 -1.40
N ILE A 45 4.35 5.18 -1.22
CA ILE A 45 4.50 4.56 0.09
C ILE A 45 5.74 3.65 0.12
N THR A 46 6.26 3.42 1.33
CA THR A 46 7.31 2.42 1.58
C THR A 46 6.86 1.44 2.64
N LYS A 47 6.93 0.13 2.35
CA LYS A 47 6.70 -0.90 3.38
C LYS A 47 7.89 -0.93 4.33
N LYS A 48 7.69 -0.59 5.60
CA LYS A 48 8.75 -0.61 6.62
C LYS A 48 8.92 -2.00 7.21
N SER A 49 7.81 -2.60 7.63
CA SER A 49 7.79 -3.93 8.23
C SER A 49 6.41 -4.56 8.12
N ALA A 50 6.34 -5.85 8.40
CA ALA A 50 5.11 -6.56 8.69
C ALA A 50 5.35 -7.45 9.91
N LEU A 51 4.37 -7.55 10.80
CA LEU A 51 4.41 -8.54 11.87
C LEU A 51 4.21 -9.94 11.27
N MET A 52 4.87 -10.95 11.84
CA MET A 52 4.74 -12.35 11.36
C MET A 52 3.28 -12.83 11.42
N ALA A 53 2.93 -13.83 10.61
CA ALA A 53 1.60 -14.46 10.57
C ALA A 53 0.41 -13.53 10.21
N GLY A 54 0.59 -12.59 9.29
CA GLY A 54 -0.51 -11.75 8.78
C GLY A 54 -0.90 -10.60 9.71
N GLY A 55 -0.03 -10.24 10.65
CA GLY A 55 -0.21 -9.07 11.50
C GLY A 55 -0.09 -7.74 10.74
N PRO A 56 -0.36 -6.61 11.41
CA PRO A 56 -0.30 -5.27 10.83
C PRO A 56 0.94 -5.01 9.95
N VAL A 57 0.70 -4.36 8.80
CA VAL A 57 1.76 -3.86 7.92
C VAL A 57 2.04 -2.41 8.26
N ILE A 58 3.30 -2.09 8.54
CA ILE A 58 3.75 -0.73 8.82
C ILE A 58 4.27 -0.12 7.52
N ILE A 59 3.71 1.03 7.15
CA ILE A 59 4.13 1.80 5.97
C ILE A 59 4.53 3.22 6.38
N ALA A 60 5.41 3.82 5.59
CA ALA A 60 5.56 5.27 5.54
C ALA A 60 4.87 5.80 4.29
N VAL A 61 4.16 6.90 4.47
CA VAL A 61 3.49 7.71 3.44
C VAL A 61 4.33 8.93 3.16
#